data_AF-A0A095SGB6-F1
#
_entry.id   AF-A0A095SGB6-F1
#
_cell.length_a   1.000
_cell.length_b   1.000
_cell.length_c   1.000
_cell.angle_alpha   90.00
_cell.angle_beta   90.00
_cell.angle_gamma   90.00
#
_symmetry.space_group_name_H-M   'P 1'
#
loop_
_entity.id
_entity.type
_entity.pdbx_description
1 polymer ?
#
loop_
_entity_poly.entity_id
_entity_poly.type
_entity_poly.pdbx_seq_one_letter_code
_entity_poly.pdbx_strand_id
1 'polypeptide(L)' 'MSRSATDKHKIANQIAAFMNNHGSEETGKLLCRVLLSIAEASNASEIQFSDSTGEVHVRAFRTDDKKLH' A
#
# COMPACT_ATOMS: atom_id res chain seq x y z
N MET A 1 -9.09 -2.07 26.57
CA MET A 1 -8.63 -1.49 25.29
C MET A 1 -8.97 -2.49 24.19
N SER A 2 -9.59 -2.06 23.09
CA SER A 2 -10.01 -2.97 22.02
C SER A 2 -8.80 -3.59 21.32
N ARG A 3 -8.81 -4.91 21.13
CA ARG A 3 -7.75 -5.69 20.45
C ARG A 3 -7.29 -5.07 19.13
N SER A 4 -8.21 -4.44 18.39
CA SER A 4 -7.93 -3.83 17.08
C SER A 4 -7.03 -2.60 17.12
N ALA A 5 -7.00 -1.84 18.22
CA ALA A 5 -6.08 -0.70 18.36
C ALA A 5 -4.64 -1.20 18.54
N THR A 6 -4.46 -2.25 19.34
CA THR A 6 -3.15 -2.85 19.62
C THR A 6 -2.49 -3.42 18.36
N ASP A 7 -3.28 -4.02 17.45
CA ASP A 7 -2.76 -4.60 16.22
C ASP A 7 -2.31 -3.54 15.20
N LYS A 8 -3.01 -2.41 15.09
CA LYS A 8 -2.63 -1.30 14.20
C LYS A 8 -1.29 -0.68 14.61
N HIS A 9 -1.07 -0.48 15.91
CA HIS A 9 0.20 0.04 16.41
C HIS A 9 1.36 -0.93 16.16
N LYS A 10 1.11 -2.24 16.23
CA LYS A 10 2.13 -3.25 15.92
C LYS A 10 2.57 -3.20 14.46
N ILE A 11 1.63 -3.10 13.52
CA ILE A 11 1.94 -3.00 12.08
C ILE A 11 2.71 -1.72 11.78
N ALA A 12 2.28 -0.58 12.34
CA ALA A 12 3.00 0.68 12.18
C ALA A 12 4.45 0.60 12.67
N ASN A 13 4.67 -0.03 13.84
CA ASN A 13 6.01 -0.24 14.38
C ASN A 13 6.86 -1.16 13.49
N GLN A 14 6.27 -2.19 12.88
CA GLN A 14 6.98 -3.07 11.95
C GLN A 14 7.38 -2.35 10.65
N ILE A 15 6.51 -1.48 10.12
CA ILE A 15 6.82 -0.65 8.94
C ILE A 15 7.94 0.35 9.29
N ALA A 16 7.86 1.00 10.45
CA ALA A 16 8.90 1.92 10.90
C ALA A 16 10.25 1.23 11.07
N ALA A 17 10.27 0.03 11.66
CA ALA A 17 11.49 -0.77 11.80
C ALA A 17 12.06 -1.18 10.43
N PHE A 18 11.20 -1.61 9.50
CA PHE A 18 11.62 -1.94 8.13
C PHE A 18 12.23 -0.73 7.43
N MET A 19 11.60 0.45 7.54
CA MET A 19 12.10 1.69 6.96
C MET A 19 13.46 2.11 7.53
N ASN A 20 13.67 1.94 8.83
CA ASN A 20 14.97 2.23 9.45
C ASN A 20 16.08 1.29 8.95
N ASN A 21 15.75 0.03 8.64
CA ASN A 21 16.71 -0.98 8.21
C ASN A 21 17.00 -0.97 6.70
N HIS A 22 16.02 -0.58 5.88
CA HIS A 22 16.07 -0.72 4.42
C HIS A 22 15.91 0.60 3.65
N GLY A 23 15.58 1.70 4.35
CA GLY A 23 15.35 3.00 3.75
C GLY A 23 13.92 3.18 3.21
N SER A 24 13.60 4.43 2.88
CA SER A 24 12.27 4.84 2.41
C SER A 24 11.92 4.26 1.03
N GLU A 25 12.90 4.09 0.14
CA GLU A 25 12.66 3.57 -1.21
C GLU A 25 12.14 2.11 -1.18
N GLU A 26 12.86 1.21 -0.50
CA GLU A 26 12.45 -0.19 -0.39
C GLU A 26 11.14 -0.36 0.39
N THR A 27 10.93 0.48 1.41
CA THR A 27 9.65 0.54 2.12
C THR A 27 8.51 0.95 1.20
N GLY A 28 8.72 1.97 0.35
CA GLY A 28 7.77 2.40 -0.66
C GLY A 28 7.41 1.27 -1.63
N LYS A 29 8.41 0.52 -2.12
CA LYS A 29 8.18 -0.64 -3.01
C LYS A 29 7.33 -1.72 -2.33
N LEU A 30 7.61 -2.03 -1.06
CA LEU A 30 6.82 -3.00 -0.28
C LEU A 30 5.36 -2.54 -0.13
N LEU A 31 5.15 -1.29 0.28
CA LEU A 31 3.80 -0.73 0.45
C LEU A 31 3.03 -0.72 -0.86
N CYS A 32 3.66 -0.34 -1.98
CA CYS A 32 3.04 -0.40 -3.31
C CYS A 32 2.58 -1.81 -3.68
N ARG A 33 3.38 -2.86 -3.40
CA ARG A 33 2.99 -4.25 -3.67
C ARG A 33 1.78 -4.69 -2.85
N VAL A 34 1.73 -4.30 -1.57
CA VAL A 34 0.59 -4.61 -0.69
C VAL A 34 -0.67 -3.93 -1.22
N LEU A 35 -0.60 -2.65 -1.56
CA LEU A 35 -1.73 -1.89 -2.08
C LEU A 35 -2.24 -2.45 -3.42
N LEU A 36 -1.34 -2.83 -4.33
CA LEU A 36 -1.70 -3.49 -5.58
C LEU A 36 -2.36 -4.85 -5.35
N SER A 37 -1.89 -5.64 -4.38
CA SER A 37 -2.50 -6.93 -4.03
C SER A 37 -3.92 -6.76 -3.50
N ILE A 38 -4.19 -5.67 -2.75
CA ILE A 38 -5.53 -5.32 -2.28
C ILE A 38 -6.44 -4.96 -3.46
N ALA A 39 -5.93 -4.18 -4.41
CA ALA A 39 -6.66 -3.82 -5.64
C ALA A 39 -7.03 -5.06 -6.46
N GLU A 40 -6.07 -5.95 -6.68
CA GLU A 40 -6.27 -7.21 -7.39
C GLU A 40 -7.29 -8.11 -6.67
N ALA A 41 -7.15 -8.33 -5.37
CA ALA A 41 -8.06 -9.16 -4.59
C ALA A 41 -9.49 -8.61 -4.55
N SER A 42 -9.64 -7.29 -4.70
CA SER A 42 -10.95 -6.62 -4.77
C SER A 42 -11.56 -6.61 -6.16
N ASN A 43 -10.87 -7.17 -7.17
CA ASN A 43 -11.20 -7.02 -8.60
C ASN A 43 -11.43 -5.55 -9.02
N ALA A 44 -10.78 -4.62 -8.33
CA ALA A 44 -10.93 -3.20 -8.58
C ALA A 44 -9.91 -2.75 -9.63
N SER A 45 -10.35 -2.00 -10.64
CA SER A 45 -9.43 -1.32 -11.57
C SER A 45 -8.66 -0.20 -10.88
N GLU A 46 -9.21 0.36 -9.80
CA GLU A 46 -8.64 1.45 -9.04
C GLU A 46 -9.13 1.41 -7.58
N ILE A 47 -8.24 1.74 -6.64
CA ILE A 47 -8.57 1.99 -5.24
C ILE A 47 -8.00 3.33 -4.82
N GLN A 48 -8.81 4.12 -4.11
CA GLN A 48 -8.40 5.37 -3.48
C GLN A 48 -8.44 5.22 -1.96
N PHE A 49 -7.36 5.62 -1.30
CA PHE A 49 -7.28 5.75 0.15
C PHE A 49 -7.10 7.23 0.49
N SER A 50 -7.88 7.75 1.43
CA SER A 50 -7.77 9.14 1.88
C SER A 50 -7.81 9.23 3.41
N ASP A 51 -7.05 10.17 3.95
CA ASP A 51 -7.12 10.56 5.35
C ASP A 51 -6.89 12.08 5.50
N SER A 52 -6.74 12.56 6.74
CA SER A 52 -6.48 13.98 7.01
C SER A 52 -5.13 14.49 6.51
N THR A 53 -4.22 13.61 6.11
CA THR A 53 -2.88 13.93 5.61
C THR A 53 -2.80 13.99 4.09
N GLY A 54 -3.69 13.29 3.39
CA GLY A 54 -3.75 13.32 1.93
C GLY A 54 -4.48 12.13 1.32
N GLU A 55 -4.16 11.86 0.06
CA GLU A 55 -4.76 10.77 -0.72
C GLU A 55 -3.71 9.93 -1.46
N VAL A 56 -3.99 8.64 -1.59
CA VAL A 56 -3.19 7.66 -2.34
C VAL A 56 -4.10 6.98 -3.35
N HIS A 57 -3.71 7.07 -4.62
CA HIS A 57 -4.42 6.48 -5.75
C HIS A 57 -3.63 5.27 -6.26
N VAL A 58 -4.28 4.11 -6.29
CA VAL A 58 -3.68 2.83 -6.68
C VAL A 58 -4.41 2.29 -7.89
N ARG A 59 -3.73 2.25 -9.02
CA ARG A 59 -4.24 1.70 -10.28
C ARG A 59 -3.35 0.55 -10.72
N ALA A 60 -3.92 -0.63 -10.90
CA ALA A 60 -3.21 -1.74 -11.50
C ALA A 60 -3.19 -1.53 -13.02
N PHE A 61 -2.00 -1.35 -13.59
CA PHE A 61 -1.82 -1.34 -15.05
C PHE A 61 -1.57 -2.77 -15.51
N ARG A 62 -2.38 -3.27 -16.43
CA ARG A 62 -2.06 -4.53 -17.09
C ARG A 62 -0.99 -4.23 -18.13
N THR A 63 0.03 -5.08 -18.20
CA THR A 63 1.14 -4.91 -19.15
C THR A 63 0.66 -4.89 -20.61
N ASP A 64 -0.54 -5.41 -20.87
CA ASP A 64 -1.21 -5.40 -22.17
C ASP A 64 -1.69 -4.01 -22.61
N ASP A 65 -1.88 -3.08 -21.66
CA ASP A 65 -2.27 -1.69 -21.95
C ASP A 65 -1.15 -0.90 -22.67
N LYS A 66 0.08 -1.42 -22.67
CA LYS A 66 1.24 -0.80 -23.35
C LYS A 66 1.30 -1.09 -24.86
N LYS A 67 0.34 -1.82 -25.44
CA LYS A 67 0.29 -2.09 -26.90
C LYS A 67 -0.62 -1.14 -27.69
N LEU A 68 -1.19 -0.12 -27.05
CA LEU A 68 -1.97 0.93 -27.71
C LEU A 68 -1.22 2.26 -27.67
N HIS A 69 -0.07 2.35 -28.34
CA HIS A 69 0.47 3.60 -28.89
C HIS A 69 1.44 3.31 -30.03
#